data_AF-A0A495VEL9-F1
#
_entry.id   AF-A0A495VEL9-F1
#
_cell.length_a   1.000
_cell.length_b   1.000
_cell.length_c   1.000
_cell.angle_alpha   90.00
_cell.angle_beta   90.00
_cell.angle_gamma   90.00
#
_symmetry.space_group_name_H-M   'P 1'
#
loop_
_entity.id
_entity.type
_entity.pdbx_description
1 polymer ?
#
loop_
_entity_poly.entity_id
_entity_poly.type
_entity_poly.pdbx_seq_one_letter_code
_entity_poly.pdbx_strand_id
1 'polypeptide(L)' 'MTQQQSALTIADFCTKYCINRATYYRNTKVGRMPPAIKVGGSTRILVEDEQAWLAKQRAAGLVCREGV' A
#
# COMPACT_ATOMS: atom_id res chain seq x y z
N MET A 1 -6.68 4.76 -23.23
CA MET A 1 -5.21 4.58 -23.15
C MET A 1 -4.69 5.37 -21.96
N THR A 2 -4.35 4.71 -20.84
CA THR A 2 -3.42 5.23 -19.83
C THR A 2 -2.72 4.04 -19.16
N GLN A 3 -1.51 3.79 -19.66
CA GLN A 3 -0.55 2.81 -19.15
C GLN A 3 0.17 3.46 -17.98
N GLN A 4 0.06 2.90 -16.76
CA GLN A 4 0.92 3.29 -15.63
C GLN A 4 1.32 2.05 -14.81
N GLN A 5 2.07 1.15 -15.45
CA GLN A 5 3.05 0.30 -14.78
C GLN A 5 4.24 1.24 -14.46
N SER A 6 4.84 1.34 -13.26
CA SER A 6 5.22 0.24 -12.36
C SER A 6 5.49 0.65 -10.90
N ALA A 7 5.08 1.84 -10.41
CA ALA A 7 5.24 2.19 -9.00
C ALA A 7 4.34 3.35 -8.55
N LEU A 8 3.56 3.16 -7.48
CA LEU A 8 2.75 4.19 -6.83
C LEU A 8 3.59 4.96 -5.81
N THR A 9 3.38 6.26 -5.63
CA THR A 9 4.00 6.97 -4.51
C THR A 9 3.24 6.66 -3.21
N ILE A 10 3.87 6.85 -2.05
CA ILE A 10 3.18 6.74 -0.75
C ILE A 10 1.93 7.63 -0.71
N ALA A 11 2.03 8.84 -1.28
CA ALA A 11 0.92 9.78 -1.34
C ALA A 11 -0.27 9.23 -2.13
N ASP A 12 -0.02 8.71 -3.32
CA ASP A 12 -1.06 8.15 -4.19
C ASP A 12 -1.69 6.90 -3.57
N PHE A 13 -0.86 6.01 -3.01
CA PHE A 13 -1.33 4.83 -2.28
C PHE A 13 -2.20 5.20 -1.07
N CYS A 14 -1.78 6.19 -0.28
CA CYS A 14 -2.56 6.69 0.86
C CYS A 14 -3.92 7.24 0.41
N THR A 15 -3.96 7.98 -0.70
CA THR A 15 -5.21 8.50 -1.26
C THR A 15 -6.11 7.36 -1.77
N LYS A 16 -5.54 6.42 -2.54
CA LYS A 16 -6.26 5.30 -3.17
C LYS A 16 -6.94 4.39 -2.16
N TYR A 17 -6.30 4.15 -1.03
CA TYR A 17 -6.82 3.26 0.02
C TYR A 17 -7.38 4.01 1.24
N CYS A 18 -7.49 5.34 1.16
CA CYS A 18 -7.89 6.22 2.28
C CYS A 18 -7.11 5.94 3.58
N ILE A 19 -5.80 5.70 3.47
CA ILE A 19 -4.89 5.46 4.60
C ILE A 19 -4.16 6.74 4.92
N ASN A 20 -4.12 7.13 6.20
CA ASN A 20 -3.29 8.24 6.62
C ASN A 20 -1.79 7.88 6.50
N ARG A 21 -0.96 8.81 6.01
CA ARG A 21 0.51 8.63 5.93
C ARG A 21 1.13 8.18 7.26
N ALA A 22 0.67 8.73 8.38
CA ALA A 22 1.16 8.32 9.70
C ALA A 22 0.83 6.86 10.01
N THR A 23 -0.38 6.41 9.66
CA THR A 23 -0.82 5.02 9.77
C THR A 23 0.01 4.11 8.88
N TYR A 24 0.32 4.55 7.65
CA TYR A 24 1.20 3.82 6.74
C TYR A 24 2.56 3.57 7.40
N TYR A 25 3.29 4.62 7.79
CA TYR A 25 4.63 4.47 8.40
C TYR A 25 4.62 3.68 9.71
N ARG A 26 3.57 3.83 10.54
CA ARG A 26 3.41 3.05 11.77
C ARG A 26 3.22 1.57 11.45
N ASN A 27 2.35 1.23 10.49
CA ASN A 27 2.05 -0.14 10.11
C ASN A 27 3.16 -0.80 9.29
N THR A 28 4.01 -0.03 8.59
CA THR A 28 5.22 -0.55 7.94
C THR A 28 6.17 -1.17 8.97
N LYS A 29 6.34 -0.54 10.15
CA LYS A 29 7.18 -1.10 11.23
C LYS A 29 6.65 -2.43 11.79
N VAL A 30 5.35 -2.66 11.68
CA VAL A 30 4.67 -3.88 12.15
C VAL A 30 4.50 -4.92 11.05
N GLY A 31 5.03 -4.67 9.84
CA GLY A 31 4.93 -5.59 8.69
C GLY A 31 3.53 -5.70 8.09
N ARG A 32 2.62 -4.77 8.39
CA ARG A 32 1.23 -4.76 7.90
C ARG A 32 0.99 -3.89 6.66
N MET A 33 2.03 -3.27 6.11
CA MET A 33 1.96 -2.44 4.90
C MET A 33 2.90 -2.98 3.82
N PRO A 34 2.63 -2.71 2.52
CA PRO A 34 3.55 -3.09 1.46
C PRO A 34 4.86 -2.34 1.65
N PRO A 35 6.02 -3.00 1.45
CA PRO A 35 7.30 -2.32 1.51
C PRO A 35 7.37 -1.29 0.39
N ALA A 36 7.98 -0.15 0.70
CA ALA A 36 8.25 0.88 -0.29
C ALA A 36 9.75 0.98 -0.53
N ILE A 37 10.12 1.03 -1.80
CA ILE A 37 11.49 1.18 -2.25
C ILE A 37 11.79 2.66 -2.48
N LYS A 38 13.01 3.09 -2.14
CA LYS A 38 13.50 4.43 -2.48
C LYS A 38 14.12 4.40 -3.88
N VAL A 39 13.50 5.11 -4.82
CA VAL A 39 14.02 5.29 -6.18
C VAL A 39 14.35 6.77 -6.35
N GLY A 40 15.65 7.09 -6.46
CA GLY A 40 16.13 8.46 -6.73
C GLY A 40 15.68 9.50 -5.70
N GLY A 41 15.66 9.14 -4.40
CA GLY A 41 15.23 10.03 -3.32
C GLY A 41 13.72 10.05 -3.05
N SER A 42 12.91 9.44 -3.92
CA SER A 42 11.46 9.32 -3.73
C SER A 42 11.07 7.91 -3.28
N THR A 43 10.21 7.81 -2.29
CA THR A 43 9.66 6.54 -1.81
C THR A 43 8.49 6.09 -2.68
N ARG A 44 8.59 4.90 -3.28
CA ARG A 44 7.60 4.32 -4.21
C ARG A 44 7.26 2.88 -3.82
N ILE A 45 6.02 2.47 -4.06
CA ILE A 45 5.48 1.14 -3.83
C ILE A 45 5.34 0.48 -5.19
N LEU A 46 6.02 -0.64 -5.40
CA LEU A 46 5.86 -1.41 -6.63
C LEU A 46 4.46 -2.04 -6.67
N VAL A 47 3.94 -2.23 -7.88
CA VAL A 47 2.65 -2.89 -8.05
C VAL A 47 2.70 -4.32 -7.52
N GLU A 48 3.83 -5.01 -7.66
CA GLU A 48 4.04 -6.35 -7.12
C GLU A 48 3.90 -6.39 -5.59
N ASP A 49 4.47 -5.39 -4.89
CA ASP A 49 4.35 -5.25 -3.44
C ASP A 49 2.92 -4.89 -3.01
N GLU A 50 2.23 -4.03 -3.77
CA GLU A 50 0.80 -3.74 -3.56
C GLU A 50 -0.04 -5.01 -3.67
N GLN A 51 0.16 -5.81 -4.72
CA GLN A 51 -0.56 -7.06 -4.96
C GLN A 51 -0.27 -8.10 -3.86
N ALA A 52 0.99 -8.24 -3.45
CA ALA A 52 1.36 -9.12 -2.34
C ALA A 52 0.70 -8.69 -1.03
N TRP A 53 0.61 -7.39 -0.78
CA TRP A 53 -0.11 -6.85 0.38
C TRP A 53 -1.63 -7.09 0.29
N LEU A 54 -2.25 -6.87 -0.87
CA LEU A 54 -3.67 -7.17 -1.08
C LEU A 54 -3.95 -8.67 -0.87
N ALA A 55 -3.09 -9.55 -1.36
CA ALA A 55 -3.20 -11.00 -1.16
C ALA A 55 -3.13 -11.35 0.33
N LYS A 56 -2.19 -10.75 1.08
CA LYS A 56 -2.10 -10.91 2.54
C LYS A 56 -3.33 -10.39 3.27
N GLN A 57 -3.89 -9.25 2.86
CA GLN A 57 -5.11 -8.71 3.49
C GLN A 57 -6.34 -9.57 3.20
N ARG A 58 -6.49 -10.07 1.96
CA ARG A 58 -7.53 -11.03 1.60
C ARG A 58 -7.40 -12.32 2.42
N ALA A 59 -6.19 -12.87 2.51
CA ALA A 59 -5.90 -14.07 3.29
C ALA A 59 -6.10 -13.86 4.80
N ALA A 60 -5.79 -12.67 5.32
CA ALA A 60 -6.03 -12.31 6.71
C ALA A 60 -7.52 -12.01 7.01
N GLY A 61 -8.39 -12.01 6.00
CA GLY A 61 -9.81 -11.67 6.17
C GLY A 61 -10.05 -10.23 6.62
N LEU A 62 -9.07 -9.33 6.44
CA LEU A 62 -9.17 -7.91 6.77
C LEU A 62 -9.69 -7.09 5.59
N VAL A 63 -10.53 -7.69 4.75
CA VAL A 63 -11.50 -6.89 4.00
C VAL A 63 -12.51 -6.39 5.02
N CYS A 64 -12.88 -5.12 4.92
CA CYS A 64 -13.77 -4.41 5.82
C CYS A 64 -14.80 -5.35 6.49
N ARG A 65 -14.68 -5.55 7.81
CA ARG A 65 -15.87 -5.78 8.63
C ARG A 65 -16.66 -4.48 8.53
N GLU A 66 -17.49 -4.39 7.49
CA GLU A 66 -18.58 -3.44 7.43
C GLU A 66 -19.37 -3.65 8.70
N GLY A 67 -19.37 -2.63 9.55
CA GLY A 67 -20.20 -2.63 10.74
C GLY A 67 -21.65 -2.50 10.30
N VAL A 68 -22.45 -3.53 10.56
CA VAL A 68 -23.76 -3.43 11.23
C VAL A 68 -23.87 -4.62 12.17
#